data_AF-A0A366JSE2-F1
#
_entry.id   AF-A0A366JSE2-F1
#
_cell.length_a   1.000
_cell.length_b   1.000
_cell.length_c   1.000
_cell.angle_alpha   90.00
_cell.angle_beta   90.00
_cell.angle_gamma   90.00
#
_symmetry.space_group_name_H-M   'P 1'
#
loop_
_entity.id
_entity.type
_entity.pdbx_description
1 polymer ?
#
loop_
_entity_poly.entity_id
_entity_poly.type
_entity_poly.pdbx_seq_one_letter_code
_entity_poly.pdbx_strand_id
1 'polypeptide(L)'
;MIKSTSSTNNPTLNKYSLDTLHQMLNNELGKYKHIKVPNIDHSISGPELASWLIDSLPPKEIEKLIYIVNQAKKRSSDTKPIFQTAAAALIK
;
A
#
# COMPACT_ATOMS: atom_id res chain seq x y z
N MET A 1 6.46 8.76 -37.27
CA MET A 1 6.77 7.48 -36.60
C MET A 1 6.78 7.74 -35.09
N ILE A 2 5.65 7.51 -34.41
CA ILE A 2 5.52 7.77 -32.96
C ILE A 2 5.95 6.48 -32.25
N LYS A 3 7.10 6.52 -31.57
CA LYS A 3 7.63 5.40 -30.79
C LYS A 3 6.95 5.42 -29.42
N SER A 4 5.80 4.77 -29.31
CA SER A 4 5.13 4.55 -28.03
C SER A 4 5.93 3.56 -27.20
N THR A 5 6.83 4.03 -26.35
CA THR A 5 7.45 3.21 -25.31
C THR A 5 6.53 3.18 -24.08
N SER A 6 5.42 2.46 -24.20
CA SER A 6 4.63 2.06 -23.03
C SER A 6 5.29 0.82 -22.45
N SER A 7 6.40 1.01 -21.73
CA SER A 7 6.91 -0.03 -20.84
C SER A 7 5.98 -0.08 -19.63
N THR A 8 4.89 -0.84 -19.75
CA THR A 8 4.12 -1.28 -18.60
C THR A 8 5.03 -2.22 -17.82
N ASN A 9 5.85 -1.65 -16.93
CA ASN A 9 6.67 -2.40 -15.99
C ASN A 9 5.72 -3.12 -15.04
N ASN A 10 5.19 -4.26 -15.47
CA ASN A 10 4.48 -5.16 -14.59
C ASN A 10 5.46 -5.57 -13.49
N PRO A 11 5.12 -5.39 -12.21
CA PRO A 11 6.01 -5.79 -11.14
C PRO A 11 6.27 -7.29 -11.28
N THR A 12 7.54 -7.68 -11.20
CA THR A 12 7.90 -9.07 -10.91
C THR A 12 7.40 -9.35 -9.50
N LEU A 13 6.18 -9.91 -9.41
CA LEU A 13 5.57 -10.37 -8.17
C LEU A 13 6.33 -11.59 -7.65
N ASN A 14 6.40 -11.73 -6.33
CA ASN A 14 7.19 -12.66 -5.53
C ASN A 14 8.68 -12.31 -5.42
N LYS A 15 9.03 -11.03 -5.40
CA LYS A 15 10.42 -10.59 -5.21
C LYS A 15 10.86 -10.66 -3.74
N TYR A 16 9.92 -10.56 -2.81
CA TYR A 16 10.19 -10.44 -1.38
C TYR A 16 9.58 -11.60 -0.59
N SER A 17 10.25 -12.00 0.51
CA SER A 17 9.67 -12.96 1.46
C SER A 17 8.49 -12.33 2.20
N LEU A 18 7.62 -13.19 2.77
CA LEU A 18 6.46 -12.75 3.54
C LEU A 18 6.85 -11.82 4.70
N ASP A 19 7.86 -12.20 5.48
CA ASP A 19 8.36 -11.38 6.59
C ASP A 19 8.86 -10.01 6.12
N THR A 20 9.52 -9.97 4.96
CA THR A 20 9.99 -8.71 4.36
C THR A 20 8.81 -7.82 3.98
N LEU A 21 7.76 -8.39 3.39
CA LEU A 21 6.55 -7.66 3.04
C LEU A 21 5.87 -7.08 4.28
N HIS A 22 5.74 -7.87 5.35
CA HIS A 22 5.14 -7.42 6.61
C HIS A 22 5.97 -6.29 7.24
N GLN A 23 7.30 -6.42 7.28
CA GLN A 23 8.18 -5.37 7.79
C GLN A 23 8.08 -4.08 6.97
N MET A 24 8.09 -4.17 5.63
CA MET A 24 7.93 -3.02 4.75
C MET A 24 6.61 -2.31 4.98
N LEU A 25 5.52 -3.06 5.09
CA LEU A 25 4.20 -2.51 5.33
C LEU A 25 4.10 -1.83 6.70
N ASN A 26 4.57 -2.49 7.76
CA ASN A 26 4.63 -1.94 9.11
C ASN A 26 5.48 -0.65 9.18
N ASN A 27 6.62 -0.62 8.51
CA ASN A 27 7.48 0.57 8.47
C ASN A 27 6.83 1.74 7.74
N GLU A 28 6.11 1.50 6.65
CA GLU A 28 5.41 2.56 5.93
C GLU A 28 4.19 3.07 6.69
N LEU A 29 3.34 2.16 7.17
CA LEU A 29 2.13 2.53 7.90
C LEU A 29 2.43 3.08 9.30
N GLY A 30 3.48 2.61 9.97
CA GLY A 30 3.89 3.10 11.29
C GLY A 30 4.24 4.58 11.34
N LYS A 31 4.45 5.24 10.19
CA LYS A 31 4.65 6.69 10.09
C LYS A 31 3.37 7.49 10.34
N TYR A 32 2.21 6.85 10.20
CA TYR A 32 0.91 7.50 10.32
C TYR A 32 0.28 7.20 11.67
N LYS A 33 0.19 8.23 12.52
CA LYS A 33 -0.58 8.13 13.78
C LYS A 33 -2.06 7.89 13.52
N HIS A 34 -2.61 8.55 12.51
CA HIS A 34 -4.03 8.45 12.13
C HIS A 34 -4.20 8.47 10.62
N ILE A 35 -4.95 7.49 10.12
CA ILE A 35 -5.39 7.35 8.74
C ILE A 35 -6.90 7.44 8.74
N LYS A 36 -7.42 8.54 8.19
CA LYS A 36 -8.88 8.73 8.06
C LYS A 36 -9.40 7.79 6.99
N VAL A 37 -10.43 7.03 7.32
CA VAL A 37 -11.16 6.20 6.36
C VAL A 37 -12.05 7.11 5.51
N PRO A 38 -11.93 7.10 4.18
CA PRO A 38 -12.86 7.81 3.30
C PRO A 38 -14.31 7.36 3.55
N ASN A 39 -15.25 8.30 3.45
CA ASN A 39 -16.70 8.06 3.53
C ASN A 39 -17.24 7.56 4.88
N ILE A 40 -16.40 7.42 5.91
CA ILE A 40 -16.81 7.05 7.26
C ILE A 40 -16.12 8.03 8.23
N ASP A 41 -16.81 8.48 9.28
CA ASP A 41 -16.19 9.29 10.33
C ASP A 41 -15.38 8.43 11.30
N HIS A 42 -14.44 7.67 10.75
CA HIS A 42 -13.60 6.75 11.48
C HIS A 42 -12.14 6.96 11.06
N SER A 43 -11.24 6.84 12.03
CA SER A 43 -9.80 6.92 11.82
C SER A 43 -9.13 5.73 12.50
N ILE A 44 -8.27 5.08 11.75
CA ILE A 44 -7.49 3.92 12.20
C ILE A 44 -6.02 4.31 12.35
N SER A 45 -5.32 3.70 13.30
CA SER A 45 -3.87 3.90 13.41
C SER A 45 -3.12 3.18 12.28
N GLY A 46 -1.97 3.70 11.88
CA GLY A 46 -1.13 3.02 10.89
C GLY A 46 -0.80 1.56 11.25
N PRO A 47 -0.30 1.25 12.46
CA PRO A 47 -0.02 -0.11 12.89
C PRO A 47 -1.25 -1.04 12.85
N GLU A 48 -2.42 -0.53 13.25
CA GLU A 48 -3.66 -1.31 13.23
C GLU A 48 -4.09 -1.62 11.79
N LEU A 49 -4.01 -0.65 10.89
CA LEU A 49 -4.26 -0.89 9.46
C LEU A 49 -3.26 -1.89 8.88
N ALA A 50 -2.00 -1.84 9.30
CA ALA A 50 -0.97 -2.79 8.86
C ALA A 50 -1.32 -4.22 9.27
N SER A 51 -1.72 -4.42 10.54
CA SER A 51 -2.19 -5.73 11.03
C SER A 51 -3.37 -6.23 10.22
N TRP A 52 -4.39 -5.39 10.01
CA TRP A 52 -5.58 -5.79 9.23
C TRP A 52 -5.23 -6.17 7.79
N LEU A 53 -4.35 -5.42 7.13
CA LEU A 53 -3.91 -5.73 5.77
C LEU A 53 -3.13 -7.04 5.72
N ILE A 54 -2.29 -7.32 6.71
CA ILE A 54 -1.54 -8.59 6.83
C ILE A 54 -2.49 -9.77 7.03
N ASP A 55 -3.51 -9.60 7.87
CA ASP A 55 -4.47 -10.66 8.19
C ASP A 55 -5.49 -10.89 7.06
N SER A 56 -5.80 -9.85 6.28
CA SER A 56 -6.88 -9.88 5.28
C SER A 56 -6.42 -10.10 3.85
N LEU A 57 -5.18 -9.74 3.50
CA LEU A 57 -4.70 -9.77 2.11
C LEU A 57 -3.69 -10.89 1.86
N PRO A 58 -3.76 -11.53 0.68
CA PRO A 58 -2.71 -12.47 0.28
C PRO A 58 -1.40 -11.72 0.02
N PRO A 59 -0.24 -12.40 0.16
CA PRO A 59 1.08 -11.76 0.04
C PRO A 59 1.30 -10.99 -1.27
N LYS A 60 0.73 -11.48 -2.38
CA LYS A 60 0.81 -10.83 -3.69
C LYS A 60 0.14 -9.45 -3.72
N GLU A 61 -0.97 -9.28 -3.02
CA GLU A 61 -1.66 -7.99 -2.94
C GLU A 61 -0.91 -7.02 -2.02
N ILE A 62 -0.30 -7.52 -0.94
CA ILE A 62 0.58 -6.72 -0.07
C ILE A 62 1.80 -6.20 -0.86
N GLU A 63 2.43 -7.07 -1.65
CA GLU A 63 3.56 -6.69 -2.49
C GLU A 63 3.17 -5.65 -3.54
N LYS A 64 2.00 -5.80 -4.17
CA LYS A 64 1.45 -4.83 -5.11
C LYS A 64 1.18 -3.48 -4.44
N LEU A 65 0.63 -3.47 -3.23
CA LEU A 65 0.42 -2.25 -2.45
C LEU A 65 1.75 -1.54 -2.17
N ILE A 66 2.76 -2.27 -1.69
CA ILE A 66 4.11 -1.75 -1.46
C ILE A 66 4.73 -1.19 -2.75
N TYR A 67 4.53 -1.88 -3.88
CA TYR A 67 4.98 -1.41 -5.17
C TYR A 67 4.34 -0.06 -5.54
N ILE A 68 3.02 0.07 -5.42
CA ILE A 68 2.30 1.33 -5.73
C ILE A 68 2.78 2.47 -4.82
N VAL A 69 2.92 2.21 -3.53
CA VAL A 69 3.47 3.17 -2.55
C VAL A 69 4.88 3.62 -2.95
N ASN A 70 5.75 2.68 -3.31
CA ASN A 70 7.11 3.00 -3.75
C ASN A 70 7.14 3.80 -5.05
N GLN A 71 6.25 3.52 -5.99
CA GLN A 71 6.14 4.32 -7.22
C GLN A 71 5.66 5.74 -6.95
N ALA A 72 4.71 5.92 -6.03
CA ALA A 72 4.26 7.23 -5.60
C ALA A 72 5.39 8.01 -4.91
N LYS A 73 6.16 7.35 -4.01
CA LYS A 73 7.34 7.95 -3.36
C LYS A 73 8.41 8.39 -4.36
N LYS A 74 8.70 7.58 -5.38
CA LYS A 74 9.66 7.94 -6.46
C LYS A 74 9.28 9.21 -7.20
N ARG A 75 7.98 9.55 -7.20
CA ARG A 75 7.43 10.76 -7.82
C ARG A 75 7.17 11.87 -6.80
N SER A 76 7.70 11.75 -5.58
CA SER A 76 7.48 12.67 -4.46
C SER A 76 5.99 12.93 -4.17
N SER A 77 5.14 11.95 -4.46
CA SER A 77 3.70 12.04 -4.23
C SER A 77 3.36 11.65 -2.79
N ASP A 78 2.29 12.21 -2.25
CA ASP A 78 1.74 11.77 -0.97
C ASP A 78 1.21 10.34 -1.10
N THR A 79 1.64 9.48 -0.18
CA THR A 79 1.24 8.07 -0.14
C THR A 79 0.11 7.80 0.83
N LYS A 80 -0.23 8.77 1.69
CA LYS A 80 -1.35 8.68 2.61
C LYS A 80 -2.67 8.33 1.91
N PRO A 81 -3.03 8.91 0.75
CA PRO A 81 -4.28 8.59 0.05
C PRO A 81 -4.38 7.11 -0.39
N ILE A 82 -3.25 6.47 -0.69
CA ILE A 82 -3.21 5.05 -1.04
C ILE A 82 -3.67 4.21 0.14
N PHE A 83 -3.16 4.51 1.34
CA PHE A 83 -3.56 3.81 2.56
C PHE A 83 -4.98 4.13 3.00
N GLN A 84 -5.45 5.36 2.78
CA GLN A 84 -6.87 5.71 3.01
C GLN A 84 -7.80 4.89 2.11
N THR A 85 -7.43 4.72 0.84
CA THR A 85 -8.18 3.89 -0.10
C THR A 85 -8.17 2.42 0.33
N ALA A 86 -7.00 1.90 0.74
CA ALA A 86 -6.88 0.54 1.26
C ALA A 86 -7.75 0.32 2.52
N ALA A 87 -7.77 1.29 3.44
CA ALA A 87 -8.61 1.24 4.63
C ALA A 87 -10.11 1.25 4.29
N ALA A 88 -10.54 2.08 3.35
CA ALA A 88 -11.94 2.08 2.88
C ALA A 88 -12.35 0.75 2.23
N ALA A 89 -11.44 0.10 1.49
CA ALA A 89 -11.73 -1.19 0.86
C ALA A 89 -11.87 -2.34 1.86
N LEU A 90 -11.29 -2.22 3.05
CA LEU A 90 -11.36 -3.24 4.10
C LEU A 90 -12.60 -3.10 5.00
N ILE A 91 -13.19 -1.91 5.09
CA ILE A 91 -14.36 -1.66 5.93
C ILE A 91 -15.63 -1.92 5.10
N LYS A 92 -16.40 -2.93 5.49
CA LYS A 92 -17.70 -3.30 4.90
C LYS A 92 -18.85 -2.54 5.53
#